data_AF-A0A433T3D6-F1
#
_entry.id   AF-A0A433T3D6-F1
#
_cell.length_a   1.000
_cell.length_b   1.000
_cell.length_c   1.000
_cell.angle_alpha   90.00
_cell.angle_beta   90.00
_cell.angle_gamma   90.00
#
_symmetry.space_group_name_H-M   'P 1'
#
loop_
_entity.id
_entity.type
_entity.pdbx_description
1 polymer ?
#
loop_
_entity_poly.entity_id
_entity_poly.type
_entity_poly.pdbx_seq_one_letter_code
_entity_poly.pdbx_strand_id
1 'polypeptide(L)'
;MPLEFISMVKGFHEPSFDDRGFLMHLTRAQWNNSATSEAMNLLRSYAEPYYEMKCPESKDDPPEEDGSDSESQSKDDASSSSNNKTKKKSYCIKFAVRNLHNNSHCFVACNLADPEDFTNFLFSKLAEDTHDLPKTDMQIRIFPVQRISEAKPRIVEETFGRFLSRH
;
A
#
# COMPACT_ATOMS: atom_id res chain seq x y z
N MET A 1 12.31 -15.18 -2.15
CA MET A 1 11.26 -15.91 -1.41
C MET A 1 9.94 -15.72 -2.13
N PRO A 2 9.04 -16.72 -2.14
CA PRO A 2 7.70 -16.58 -2.69
C PRO A 2 6.91 -15.50 -1.93
N LEU A 3 5.91 -14.89 -2.59
CA LEU A 3 5.03 -13.93 -1.93
C LEU A 3 4.11 -14.63 -0.95
N GLU A 4 4.11 -14.15 0.29
CA GLU A 4 3.19 -14.57 1.33
C GLU A 4 2.17 -13.45 1.60
N PHE A 5 0.89 -13.84 1.64
CA PHE A 5 -0.21 -12.92 1.89
C PHE A 5 -0.85 -13.18 3.24
N ILE A 6 -1.14 -12.11 3.97
CA ILE A 6 -1.86 -12.13 5.24
C ILE A 6 -3.29 -11.64 5.07
N SER A 7 -4.19 -12.04 5.97
CA SER A 7 -5.53 -11.49 6.00
C SER A 7 -5.49 -10.02 6.40
N MET A 8 -6.23 -9.19 5.68
CA MET A 8 -6.45 -7.79 6.03
C MET A 8 -7.88 -7.59 6.48
N VAL A 9 -8.06 -6.89 7.61
CA VAL A 9 -9.40 -6.53 8.07
C VAL A 9 -9.96 -5.41 7.18
N LYS A 10 -10.98 -5.74 6.38
CA LYS A 10 -11.71 -4.80 5.52
C LYS A 10 -12.69 -3.97 6.37
N GLY A 11 -12.87 -2.69 6.02
CA GLY A 11 -13.93 -1.83 6.58
C GLY A 11 -13.56 -0.99 7.80
N PHE A 12 -12.37 -1.17 8.40
CA PHE A 12 -11.90 -0.30 9.49
C PHE A 12 -11.16 0.92 8.95
N HIS A 13 -11.46 2.10 9.49
CA HIS A 13 -10.71 3.31 9.17
C HIS A 13 -9.51 3.51 10.11
N GLU A 14 -9.50 2.89 11.29
CA GLU A 14 -8.39 3.02 12.24
C GLU A 14 -7.37 1.89 12.07
N PRO A 15 -6.08 2.13 12.37
CA PRO A 15 -5.06 1.09 12.36
C PRO A 15 -5.34 0.00 13.42
N SER A 16 -5.25 -1.26 13.00
CA SER A 16 -5.36 -2.43 13.89
C SER A 16 -3.98 -2.90 14.35
N PHE A 17 -3.89 -3.57 15.51
CA PHE A 17 -2.65 -4.14 16.01
C PHE A 17 -2.04 -5.21 15.10
N ASP A 18 -2.89 -5.89 14.33
CA ASP A 18 -2.46 -6.89 13.36
C ASP A 18 -2.22 -6.30 11.95
N ASP A 19 -2.43 -4.99 11.77
CA ASP A 19 -2.10 -4.38 10.49
C ASP A 19 -0.58 -4.40 10.27
N ARG A 20 -0.20 -4.81 9.06
CA ARG A 20 1.13 -4.59 8.48
C ARG A 20 1.00 -3.59 7.35
N GLY A 21 2.09 -2.91 7.03
CA GLY A 21 2.09 -1.99 5.90
C GLY A 21 3.16 -0.93 5.99
N PHE A 22 2.77 0.30 5.70
CA PHE A 22 3.70 1.40 5.48
C PHE A 22 3.24 2.64 6.23
N LEU A 23 4.09 3.15 7.12
CA LEU A 23 3.96 4.50 7.64
C LEU A 23 4.69 5.44 6.69
N MET A 24 3.95 6.31 6.03
CA MET A 24 4.49 7.21 5.01
C MET A 24 4.38 8.66 5.46
N HIS A 25 5.43 9.43 5.21
CA HIS A 25 5.45 10.88 5.36
C HIS A 25 5.72 11.52 4.00
N LEU A 26 4.81 12.42 3.61
CA LEU A 26 4.84 13.12 2.34
C LEU A 26 4.79 14.63 2.61
N THR A 27 5.91 15.31 2.35
CA THR A 27 5.99 16.76 2.56
C THR A 27 5.13 17.48 1.51
N ARG A 28 4.04 18.10 1.96
CA ARG A 28 2.95 18.68 1.16
C ARG A 28 3.37 19.73 0.12
N ALA A 29 4.55 20.33 0.26
CA ALA A 29 5.00 21.46 -0.57
C ALA A 29 5.06 21.16 -2.08
N GLN A 30 4.98 19.88 -2.49
CA GLN A 30 5.17 19.47 -3.88
C GLN A 30 4.09 18.51 -4.41
N TRP A 31 3.03 18.24 -3.64
CA TRP A 31 1.98 17.30 -4.03
C TRP A 31 0.67 18.02 -4.35
N ASN A 32 0.07 17.68 -5.49
CA ASN A 32 -1.22 18.24 -5.92
C ASN A 32 -2.40 17.61 -5.16
N ASN A 33 -2.25 16.37 -4.68
CA ASN A 33 -3.28 15.64 -3.95
C ASN A 33 -2.94 15.48 -2.46
N SER A 34 -3.85 14.85 -1.71
CA SER A 34 -3.61 14.49 -0.30
C SER A 34 -2.47 13.48 -0.18
N ALA A 35 -1.72 13.52 0.94
CA ALA A 35 -0.64 12.57 1.23
C ALA A 35 -1.12 11.11 1.06
N THR A 36 -2.33 10.82 1.55
CA THR A 36 -2.97 9.51 1.37
C THR A 36 -3.15 9.10 -0.08
N SER A 37 -3.64 10.01 -0.94
CA SER A 37 -3.87 9.71 -2.35
C SER A 37 -2.56 9.44 -3.08
N GLU A 38 -1.54 10.24 -2.80
CA GLU A 38 -0.22 10.09 -3.42
C GLU A 38 0.49 8.82 -2.96
N ALA A 39 0.41 8.50 -1.67
CA ALA A 39 0.90 7.23 -1.12
C ALA A 39 0.26 6.03 -1.83
N MET A 40 -1.06 6.04 -1.98
CA MET A 40 -1.79 4.95 -2.65
C MET A 40 -1.43 4.84 -4.12
N ASN A 41 -1.25 5.96 -4.82
CA ASN A 41 -0.84 5.97 -6.22
C ASN A 41 0.56 5.37 -6.39
N LEU A 42 1.51 5.80 -5.55
CA LEU A 42 2.88 5.29 -5.55
C LEU A 42 2.95 3.79 -5.25
N LEU A 43 2.30 3.33 -4.18
CA LEU A 43 2.34 1.92 -3.81
C LEU A 43 1.68 1.04 -4.90
N ARG A 44 0.59 1.51 -5.50
CA ARG A 44 -0.09 0.78 -6.59
C ARG A 44 0.72 0.74 -7.89
N SER A 45 1.49 1.78 -8.23
CA SER A 45 2.28 1.78 -9.46
C SER A 45 3.41 0.73 -9.44
N TYR A 46 3.92 0.40 -8.25
CA TYR A 46 4.99 -0.59 -8.07
C TYR A 46 4.50 -1.99 -7.66
N ALA A 47 3.21 -2.15 -7.34
CA ALA A 47 2.64 -3.44 -6.91
C ALA A 47 2.71 -4.51 -8.01
N GLU A 48 2.32 -4.16 -9.24
CA GLU A 48 2.34 -5.09 -10.37
C GLU A 48 3.78 -5.49 -10.76
N PRO A 49 4.73 -4.55 -10.97
CA PRO A 49 6.14 -4.89 -11.21
C PRO A 49 6.75 -5.80 -10.12
N TYR A 50 6.43 -5.53 -8.85
CA TYR A 50 6.91 -6.35 -7.76
C TYR A 50 6.33 -7.76 -7.79
N TYR A 51 5.02 -7.88 -8.04
CA TYR A 51 4.33 -9.16 -8.14
C TYR A 51 4.91 -10.01 -9.27
N GLU A 52 5.11 -9.43 -10.46
CA GLU A 52 5.72 -10.12 -11.59
C GLU A 52 7.15 -10.58 -11.32
N MET A 53 7.93 -9.78 -10.58
CA MET A 53 9.29 -10.13 -10.21
C MET A 53 9.34 -11.34 -9.27
N LYS A 54 8.39 -11.44 -8.33
CA LYS A 54 8.36 -12.53 -7.34
C LYS A 54 7.59 -13.77 -7.82
N CYS A 55 6.65 -13.61 -8.74
CA CYS A 55 5.78 -14.67 -9.27
C CYS A 55 5.84 -14.72 -10.81
N PRO A 56 6.99 -15.09 -11.41
CA PRO A 56 7.15 -15.09 -12.87
C PRO A 56 6.22 -16.06 -13.60
N GLU A 57 5.82 -17.16 -12.95
CA GLU A 57 4.93 -18.19 -13.51
C GLU A 57 3.49 -17.68 -13.71
N SER A 58 3.06 -16.68 -12.94
CA SER A 58 1.72 -16.08 -13.06
C SER A 58 1.52 -15.22 -14.33
N LYS A 59 2.52 -15.15 -15.20
CA LYS A 59 2.41 -14.47 -16.50
C LYS A 59 1.54 -15.23 -17.49
N ASP A 60 1.42 -16.55 -17.33
CA ASP A 60 0.76 -17.45 -18.29
C ASP A 60 -0.65 -17.92 -17.86
N ASP A 61 -1.02 -17.80 -16.58
CA ASP A 61 -2.34 -18.21 -16.10
C ASP A 61 -3.37 -17.06 -16.15
N PRO A 62 -4.54 -17.23 -16.80
CA PRO A 62 -5.60 -16.23 -16.76
C PRO A 62 -6.19 -16.14 -15.34
N PRO A 63 -6.50 -14.93 -14.84
CA PRO A 63 -7.00 -14.75 -13.48
C PRO A 63 -8.39 -15.38 -13.32
N GLU A 64 -8.57 -16.22 -12.30
CA GLU A 64 -9.88 -16.72 -11.89
C GLU A 64 -10.75 -15.57 -11.36
N GLU A 65 -12.00 -15.50 -11.84
CA GLU A 65 -13.00 -14.55 -11.37
C GLU A 65 -13.45 -14.94 -9.95
N ASP A 66 -13.06 -14.15 -8.94
CA ASP A 66 -13.72 -14.18 -7.64
C ASP A 66 -15.02 -13.39 -7.75
N GLY A 67 -16.11 -14.12 -8.02
CA GLY A 67 -17.45 -13.58 -8.12
C GLY A 67 -17.96 -13.12 -6.76
N SER A 68 -18.53 -11.91 -6.74
CA SER A 68 -19.80 -11.54 -6.09
C SER A 68 -19.75 -10.08 -5.64
N ASP A 69 -20.12 -9.18 -6.56
CA ASP A 69 -20.65 -7.87 -6.19
C ASP A 69 -22.18 -7.98 -6.19
N SER A 70 -22.74 -7.73 -5.00
CA SER A 70 -23.95 -6.96 -4.72
C SER A 70 -25.16 -7.05 -5.68
N GLU A 71 -26.28 -7.46 -5.09
CA GLU A 71 -27.63 -7.11 -5.53
C GLU A 71 -27.76 -5.64 -5.93
N SER A 72 -28.29 -5.36 -7.12
CA SER A 72 -29.29 -4.31 -7.38
C SER A 72 -29.84 -4.43 -8.80
N GLN A 73 -31.17 -4.52 -8.88
CA GLN A 73 -31.98 -4.57 -10.09
C GLN A 73 -31.85 -3.29 -10.93
N SER A 74 -31.95 -3.40 -12.26
CA SER A 74 -32.85 -2.59 -13.13
C SER A 74 -32.76 -3.01 -14.61
N LYS A 75 -33.91 -2.91 -15.28
CA LYS A 75 -34.28 -3.40 -16.62
C LYS A 75 -33.72 -2.59 -17.80
N ASP A 76 -33.62 -3.29 -18.94
CA ASP A 76 -33.80 -2.90 -20.36
C ASP A 76 -33.31 -1.52 -20.84
N ASP A 77 -32.37 -1.46 -21.80
CA ASP A 77 -32.66 -1.42 -23.24
C ASP A 77 -31.38 -1.25 -24.09
N ALA A 78 -31.45 -1.68 -25.35
CA ALA A 78 -30.32 -1.78 -26.29
C ALA A 78 -29.73 -0.43 -26.75
N SER A 79 -28.40 -0.34 -26.88
CA SER A 79 -27.68 0.44 -27.91
C SER A 79 -26.17 0.41 -27.70
N SER A 80 -25.46 0.19 -28.80
CA SER A 80 -24.01 0.24 -29.00
C SER A 80 -23.27 1.37 -28.25
N SER A 81 -22.11 1.07 -27.68
CA SER A 81 -20.80 1.51 -28.20
C SER A 81 -19.71 1.29 -27.14
N SER A 82 -18.60 0.70 -27.59
CA SER A 82 -17.23 0.91 -27.11
C SER A 82 -17.04 1.28 -25.63
N ASN A 83 -16.69 0.29 -24.81
CA ASN A 83 -15.69 0.50 -23.77
C ASN A 83 -15.05 -0.84 -23.40
N ASN A 84 -13.97 -1.20 -24.12
CA ASN A 84 -13.00 -2.17 -23.64
C ASN A 84 -12.34 -1.62 -22.38
N LYS A 85 -13.00 -1.76 -21.24
CA LYS A 85 -12.32 -1.78 -19.94
C LYS A 85 -11.52 -3.07 -19.93
N THR A 86 -10.25 -2.97 -20.29
CA THR A 86 -9.23 -3.97 -19.93
C THR A 86 -9.38 -4.21 -18.44
N LYS A 87 -10.04 -5.33 -18.06
CA LYS A 87 -10.10 -5.82 -16.69
C LYS A 87 -8.64 -6.01 -16.27
N LYS A 88 -8.09 -5.03 -15.54
CA LYS A 88 -6.73 -5.08 -15.01
C LYS A 88 -6.60 -6.40 -14.26
N LYS A 89 -5.55 -7.18 -14.56
CA LYS A 89 -5.15 -8.35 -13.77
C LYS A 89 -5.21 -7.93 -12.30
N SER A 90 -6.06 -8.58 -11.50
CA SER A 90 -6.14 -8.32 -10.07
C SER A 90 -4.89 -8.93 -9.42
N TYR A 91 -3.81 -8.17 -9.37
CA TYR A 91 -2.66 -8.53 -8.53
C TYR A 91 -3.14 -8.76 -7.10
N CYS A 92 -2.66 -9.83 -6.47
CA CYS A 92 -3.10 -10.23 -5.13
C CYS A 92 -2.70 -9.23 -4.03
N ILE A 93 -1.82 -8.27 -4.31
CA ILE A 93 -1.41 -7.23 -3.36
C ILE A 93 -2.53 -6.21 -3.18
N LYS A 94 -3.01 -6.09 -1.95
CA LYS A 94 -4.09 -5.20 -1.53
C LYS A 94 -3.53 -4.15 -0.57
N PHE A 95 -4.04 -2.93 -0.69
CA PHE A 95 -3.70 -1.80 0.17
C PHE A 95 -4.98 -1.17 0.72
N ALA A 96 -4.96 -0.78 1.99
CA ALA A 96 -6.05 -0.07 2.64
C ALA A 96 -5.50 1.10 3.45
N VAL A 97 -6.06 2.29 3.24
CA VAL A 97 -5.70 3.46 4.03
C VAL A 97 -6.31 3.35 5.41
N ARG A 98 -5.51 3.61 6.43
CA ARG A 98 -5.99 3.87 7.79
C ARG A 98 -5.76 5.36 8.13
N ASN A 99 -6.77 5.96 8.72
CA ASN A 99 -6.76 7.36 9.13
C ASN A 99 -5.76 7.55 10.28
N LEU A 100 -4.80 8.44 10.05
CA LEU A 100 -3.99 9.03 11.11
C LEU A 100 -4.55 10.41 11.43
N HIS A 101 -4.34 10.87 12.66
CA HIS A 101 -4.78 12.21 13.09
C HIS A 101 -3.98 13.36 12.47
N ASN A 102 -3.08 13.10 11.51
CA ASN A 102 -2.17 14.08 10.92
C ASN A 102 -2.26 14.08 9.38
N ASN A 103 -2.24 15.28 8.77
CA ASN A 103 -2.44 15.48 7.33
C ASN A 103 -1.20 15.20 6.46
N SER A 104 0.01 15.18 7.06
CA SER A 104 1.26 14.91 6.34
C SER A 104 1.75 13.46 6.45
N HIS A 105 1.07 12.65 7.26
CA HIS A 105 1.40 11.26 7.50
C HIS A 105 0.21 10.39 7.10
N CYS A 106 0.48 9.23 6.54
CA CYS A 106 -0.56 8.23 6.32
C CYS A 106 -0.03 6.85 6.69
N PHE A 107 -0.92 6.01 7.21
CA PHE A 107 -0.65 4.60 7.37
C PHE A 107 -1.44 3.83 6.31
N VAL A 108 -0.72 3.09 5.47
CA VAL A 108 -1.31 2.24 4.44
C VAL A 108 -1.08 0.80 4.86
N ALA A 109 -2.14 0.14 5.30
CA ALA A 109 -2.12 -1.29 5.58
C ALA A 109 -2.02 -2.08 4.27
N CYS A 110 -1.32 -3.21 4.28
CA CYS A 110 -1.19 -4.11 3.14
C CYS A 110 -1.34 -5.57 3.55
N ASN A 111 -1.60 -6.43 2.57
CA ASN A 111 -1.73 -7.86 2.80
C ASN A 111 -0.41 -8.61 2.58
N LEU A 112 0.73 -7.92 2.50
CA LEU A 112 2.02 -8.58 2.39
C LEU A 112 2.46 -9.05 3.78
N ALA A 113 2.91 -10.30 3.88
CA ALA A 113 3.54 -10.80 5.10
C ALA A 113 4.83 -10.01 5.41
N ASP A 114 5.58 -9.63 4.38
CA ASP A 114 6.80 -8.83 4.54
C ASP A 114 6.74 -7.51 3.75
N PRO A 115 6.28 -6.41 4.37
CA PRO A 115 6.32 -5.08 3.75
C PRO A 115 7.73 -4.54 3.51
N GLU A 116 8.76 -5.06 4.20
CA GLU A 116 10.13 -4.56 4.08
C GLU A 116 10.74 -4.91 2.72
N ASP A 117 10.57 -6.16 2.26
CA ASP A 117 10.99 -6.62 0.93
C ASP A 117 10.38 -5.76 -0.20
N PHE A 118 9.09 -5.41 -0.08
CA PHE A 118 8.43 -4.50 -1.02
C PHE A 118 9.03 -3.09 -0.99
N THR A 119 9.32 -2.58 0.21
CA THR A 119 9.91 -1.25 0.38
C THR A 119 11.31 -1.17 -0.25
N ASN A 120 12.12 -2.22 -0.07
CA ASN A 120 13.45 -2.33 -0.67
C ASN A 120 13.39 -2.39 -2.20
N PHE A 121 12.41 -3.12 -2.75
CA PHE A 121 12.15 -3.12 -4.20
C PHE A 121 11.76 -1.72 -4.70
N LEU A 122 10.81 -1.06 -4.03
CA LEU A 122 10.32 0.25 -4.41
C LEU A 122 11.45 1.28 -4.41
N PHE A 123 12.30 1.32 -3.38
CA PHE A 123 13.43 2.25 -3.34
C PHE A 123 14.50 1.92 -4.39
N SER A 124 14.78 0.64 -4.64
CA SER A 124 15.69 0.24 -5.73
C SER A 124 15.18 0.72 -7.09
N LYS A 125 13.87 0.54 -7.36
CA LYS A 125 13.26 1.00 -8.60
C LYS A 125 13.20 2.51 -8.71
N LEU A 126 12.88 3.22 -7.62
CA LEU A 126 12.94 4.69 -7.61
C LEU A 126 14.35 5.21 -7.90
N ALA A 127 15.40 4.51 -7.47
CA ALA A 127 16.78 4.87 -7.78
C ALA A 127 17.12 4.62 -9.26
N GLU A 128 16.62 3.54 -9.86
CA GLU A 128 16.79 3.19 -11.28
C GLU A 128 15.99 4.12 -12.22
N ASP A 129 14.75 4.45 -11.86
CA ASP A 129 13.80 5.26 -12.64
C ASP A 129 14.10 6.78 -12.61
N THR A 130 15.22 7.18 -11.99
CA THR A 130 15.64 8.60 -11.83
C THR A 130 15.82 9.38 -13.14
N HIS A 131 15.73 8.72 -14.29
CA HIS A 131 15.79 9.38 -15.61
C HIS A 131 14.42 9.79 -16.19
N ASP A 132 13.30 9.17 -15.79
CA ASP A 132 11.97 9.42 -16.39
C ASP A 132 10.90 9.94 -15.41
N LEU A 133 11.11 9.81 -14.10
CA LEU A 133 10.28 10.51 -13.12
C LEU A 133 10.70 11.98 -13.10
N PRO A 134 9.78 12.95 -13.31
CA PRO A 134 10.12 14.37 -13.26
C PRO A 134 10.74 14.67 -11.88
N LYS A 135 12.07 14.86 -11.86
CA LYS A 135 12.91 15.25 -10.71
C LYS A 135 12.19 15.11 -9.37
N THR A 136 12.34 13.98 -8.71
CA THR A 136 11.89 13.78 -7.33
C THR A 136 12.75 14.61 -6.35
N ASP A 137 12.51 15.92 -6.36
CA ASP A 137 12.78 16.81 -5.22
C ASP A 137 11.78 16.55 -4.06
N MET A 138 10.95 15.51 -4.23
CA MET A 138 9.91 15.03 -3.34
C MET A 138 10.51 14.21 -2.20
N GLN A 139 10.51 14.78 -1.00
CA GLN A 139 10.92 14.09 0.21
C GLN A 139 9.84 13.07 0.64
N ILE A 140 9.97 11.84 0.16
CA ILE A 140 9.16 10.69 0.60
C ILE A 140 9.93 9.94 1.67
N ARG A 141 9.28 9.64 2.79
CA ARG A 141 9.80 8.68 3.78
C ARG A 141 8.79 7.56 3.93
N ILE A 142 9.27 6.33 3.81
CA ILE A 142 8.46 5.12 3.95
C ILE A 142 9.12 4.27 5.03
N PHE A 143 8.35 3.96 6.07
CA PHE A 143 8.76 3.05 7.13
C PHE A 143 7.90 1.79 7.04
N PRO A 144 8.48 0.62 6.71
CA PRO A 144 7.74 -0.63 6.74
C PRO A 144 7.36 -0.95 8.19
N VAL A 145 6.12 -1.38 8.40
CA VAL A 145 5.54 -1.68 9.70
C VAL A 145 5.11 -3.14 9.71
N GLN A 146 5.75 -3.94 10.57
CA GLN A 146 5.42 -5.35 10.77
C GLN A 146 4.30 -5.56 11.79
N ARG A 147 4.13 -4.62 12.72
CA ARG A 147 3.07 -4.65 13.74
C ARG A 147 2.87 -3.28 14.37
N ILE A 148 1.66 -3.00 14.81
CA ILE A 148 1.35 -1.83 15.63
C ILE A 148 1.36 -2.24 17.10
N SER A 149 2.04 -1.45 17.94
CA SER A 149 2.16 -1.74 19.37
C SER A 149 0.83 -1.56 20.09
N GLU A 150 0.47 -2.54 20.92
CA GLU A 150 -0.65 -2.45 21.88
C GLU A 150 -0.32 -1.56 23.08
N ALA A 151 0.96 -1.28 23.32
CA ALA A 151 1.40 -0.50 24.45
C ALA A 151 1.05 0.98 24.28
N LYS A 152 0.54 1.60 25.36
CA LYS A 152 0.23 3.04 25.37
C LYS A 152 1.52 3.84 25.08
N PRO A 153 1.45 4.94 24.30
CA PRO A 153 2.61 5.74 23.91
C PRO A 153 3.53 6.12 25.08
N ARG A 154 2.95 6.58 26.21
CA ARG A 154 3.71 6.93 27.42
C ARG A 154 4.57 5.78 27.97
N ILE A 155 4.09 4.55 27.91
CA ILE A 155 4.81 3.38 28.43
C ILE A 155 6.00 3.07 27.52
N VAL A 156 5.82 3.20 26.20
CA VAL A 156 6.90 3.02 25.21
C VAL A 156 7.97 4.10 25.40
N GLU A 157 7.57 5.36 25.54
CA GLU A 157 8.47 6.50 25.77
C GLU A 157 9.26 6.36 27.07
N GLU A 158 8.63 5.99 28.17
CA GLU A 158 9.32 5.75 29.45
C GLU A 158 10.32 4.59 29.36
N THR A 159 9.97 3.54 28.63
CA THR A 159 10.84 2.36 28.45
C THR A 159 12.06 2.71 27.59
N PHE A 160 11.87 3.43 26.48
CA PHE A 160 12.95 3.88 25.60
C PHE A 160 13.82 4.96 26.26
N GLY A 161 13.21 5.93 26.95
CA GLY A 161 13.93 6.98 27.66
C GLY A 161 14.84 6.44 28.76
N ARG A 162 14.40 5.38 29.47
CA ARG A 162 15.26 4.67 30.44
C ARG A 162 16.40 3.89 29.80
N PHE A 163 16.21 3.39 28.57
CA PHE A 163 17.25 2.67 27.85
C PHE A 163 18.35 3.62 27.33
N LEU A 164 17.96 4.80 26.83
CA LEU A 164 18.89 5.83 26.37
C LEU A 164 19.60 6.57 27.51
N SER A 165 19.01 6.64 28.70
CA SER A 165 19.64 7.28 29.88
C SER A 165 20.68 6.38 30.58
N ARG A 166 20.93 5.17 30.07
CA ARG A 166 21.86 4.19 30.65
C ARG A 166 23.16 4.03 29.86
N HIS A 167 23.38 4.86 28.83
CA HIS A 167 24.64 4.98 28.09
C HIS A 167 25.13 6.42 28.12
#